data_AF-A0AAQ4CT14-F1
#
_entry.id   AF-A0AAQ4CT14-F1
#
_cell.length_a   1.000
_cell.length_b   1.000
_cell.length_c   1.000
_cell.angle_alpha   90.00
_cell.angle_beta   90.00
_cell.angle_gamma   90.00
#
_symmetry.space_group_name_H-M   'P 1'
#
loop_
_entity.id
_entity.type
_entity.pdbx_description
1 polymer ?
#
loop_
_entity_poly.entity_id
_entity_poly.type
_entity_poly.pdbx_seq_one_letter_code
_entity_poly.pdbx_strand_id
1 'polypeptide(L)'
;MSVIEKFVKEIEKTDNKEEIQFLENLWRDKIVTFPSTLKLAEEIDGDILHLYVLKGAEAILLHKPTGIFIYITNITAVELETLRYITIRKKGKEANNDFVSIAHEYLSLKNKGKIGSLK
;
A
#
# COMPACT_ATOMS: atom_id res chain seq x y z
N MET A 1 4.16 -17.90 -1.74
CA MET A 1 4.87 -16.64 -1.47
C MET A 1 3.97 -15.80 -0.57
N SER A 2 4.47 -15.33 0.57
CA SER A 2 3.68 -14.45 1.44
C SER A 2 3.49 -13.09 0.75
N VAL A 3 2.48 -12.31 1.18
CA VAL A 3 2.28 -10.95 0.62
C VAL A 3 3.49 -10.05 0.86
N ILE A 4 4.19 -10.26 1.99
CA ILE A 4 5.36 -9.50 2.40
C ILE A 4 6.57 -9.91 1.55
N GLU A 5 6.81 -11.20 1.39
CA GLU A 5 7.86 -11.71 0.50
C GLU A 5 7.67 -11.19 -0.93
N LYS A 6 6.41 -11.19 -1.40
CA LYS A 6 6.05 -10.66 -2.72
C LYS A 6 6.29 -9.16 -2.84
N PHE A 7 5.94 -8.38 -1.80
CA PHE A 7 6.20 -6.94 -1.74
C PHE A 7 7.69 -6.64 -1.90
N VAL A 8 8.54 -7.31 -1.11
CA VAL A 8 9.99 -7.11 -1.13
C VAL A 8 10.60 -7.49 -2.49
N LYS A 9 10.27 -8.68 -3.00
CA LYS A 9 10.85 -9.19 -4.26
C LYS A 9 10.34 -8.46 -5.50
N GLU A 10 9.03 -8.19 -5.57
CA GLU A 10 8.41 -7.68 -6.79
C GLU A 10 8.37 -6.16 -6.86
N ILE A 11 8.33 -5.45 -5.73
CA ILE A 11 8.24 -3.98 -5.68
C ILE A 11 9.58 -3.34 -5.26
N GLU A 12 10.14 -3.74 -4.11
CA GLU A 12 11.46 -3.23 -3.67
C GLU A 12 12.61 -3.75 -4.55
N LYS A 13 12.39 -4.86 -5.28
CA LYS A 13 13.37 -5.52 -6.15
C LYS A 13 14.63 -5.98 -5.40
N THR A 14 14.43 -6.52 -4.19
CA THR A 14 15.48 -7.12 -3.37
C THR A 14 15.15 -8.57 -3.03
N ASP A 15 16.17 -9.41 -2.90
CA ASP A 15 16.08 -10.83 -2.50
C ASP A 15 16.66 -11.06 -1.09
N ASN A 16 16.82 -9.99 -0.30
CA ASN A 16 17.40 -10.07 1.02
C ASN A 16 16.49 -10.87 1.98
N LYS A 17 16.92 -12.09 2.32
CA LYS A 17 16.17 -12.99 3.21
C LYS A 17 16.01 -12.45 4.63
N GLU A 18 17.00 -11.73 5.14
CA GLU A 18 16.95 -11.16 6.50
C GLU A 18 15.91 -10.05 6.58
N GLU A 19 15.85 -9.20 5.56
CA GLU A 19 14.86 -8.15 5.42
C GLU A 19 13.44 -8.72 5.28
N ILE A 20 13.25 -9.73 4.44
CA ILE A 20 11.97 -10.44 4.31
C ILE A 20 11.54 -10.98 5.68
N GLN A 21 12.43 -11.69 6.39
CA GLN A 21 12.12 -12.26 7.69
C GLN A 21 11.79 -11.20 8.74
N PHE A 22 12.50 -10.08 8.72
CA PHE A 22 12.26 -8.94 9.60
C PHE A 22 10.87 -8.33 9.35
N LEU A 23 10.55 -8.02 8.09
CA LEU A 23 9.25 -7.46 7.72
C LEU A 23 8.11 -8.45 7.95
N GLU A 24 8.33 -9.75 7.73
CA GLU A 24 7.35 -10.78 8.05
C GLU A 24 7.00 -10.81 9.53
N ASN A 25 7.97 -10.60 10.42
CA ASN A 25 7.72 -10.51 11.84
C ASN A 25 7.04 -9.18 12.21
N LEU A 26 7.46 -8.08 11.59
CA LEU A 26 6.95 -6.73 11.89
C LEU A 26 5.51 -6.51 11.41
N TRP A 27 5.12 -7.12 10.29
CA TRP A 27 3.82 -6.90 9.63
C TRP A 27 2.88 -8.10 9.67
N ARG A 28 3.22 -9.18 10.39
CA ARG A 28 2.43 -10.41 10.44
C ARG A 28 0.96 -10.17 10.80
N ASP A 29 0.71 -9.32 11.77
CA ASP A 29 -0.61 -8.97 12.31
C ASP A 29 -1.33 -7.90 11.48
N LYS A 30 -0.67 -7.35 10.45
CA LYS A 30 -1.18 -6.32 9.55
C LYS A 30 -1.68 -6.89 8.23
N ILE A 31 -1.61 -8.21 8.03
CA ILE A 31 -2.09 -8.85 6.81
C ILE A 31 -3.62 -8.81 6.77
N VAL A 32 -4.19 -8.37 5.65
CA VAL A 32 -5.64 -8.26 5.47
C VAL A 32 -6.07 -8.74 4.08
N THR A 33 -7.29 -9.23 3.98
CA THR A 33 -7.94 -9.53 2.71
C THR A 33 -8.58 -8.28 2.13
N PHE A 34 -8.69 -8.23 0.80
CA PHE A 34 -9.35 -7.10 0.17
C PHE A 34 -10.83 -7.05 0.60
N PRO A 35 -11.37 -5.88 0.99
CA PRO A 35 -12.76 -5.79 1.42
C PRO A 35 -13.72 -6.22 0.30
N SER A 36 -14.66 -7.11 0.62
CA SER A 36 -15.65 -7.60 -0.35
C SER A 36 -16.64 -6.53 -0.81
N THR A 37 -16.81 -5.47 -0.03
CA THR A 37 -17.67 -4.32 -0.35
C THR A 37 -16.95 -3.02 -0.02
N LEU A 38 -16.64 -2.23 -1.04
CA LEU A 38 -16.04 -0.92 -0.86
C LEU A 38 -17.13 0.14 -0.73
N LYS A 39 -17.11 0.90 0.37
CA LYS A 39 -17.91 2.12 0.52
C LYS A 39 -17.18 3.28 -0.17
N LEU A 40 -17.06 3.18 -1.49
CA LEU A 40 -16.28 4.11 -2.28
C LEU A 40 -16.85 5.53 -2.23
N ALA A 41 -15.97 6.51 -2.08
CA ALA A 41 -16.26 7.93 -2.19
C ALA A 41 -15.66 8.53 -3.45
N GLU A 42 -14.45 8.11 -3.82
CA GLU A 42 -13.70 8.61 -4.97
C GLU A 42 -12.66 7.55 -5.41
N GLU A 43 -12.35 7.51 -6.71
CA GLU A 43 -11.23 6.73 -7.26
C GLU A 43 -10.29 7.65 -8.03
N ILE A 44 -9.00 7.37 -7.87
CA ILE A 44 -7.94 8.07 -8.58
C ILE A 44 -7.04 7.02 -9.22
N ASP A 45 -7.05 6.98 -10.54
CA ASP A 45 -6.21 6.05 -11.31
C ASP A 45 -4.94 6.75 -11.80
N GLY A 46 -3.81 6.24 -11.34
CA GLY A 46 -2.47 6.66 -11.77
C GLY A 46 -1.89 5.72 -12.82
N ASP A 47 -0.59 5.82 -13.07
CA ASP A 47 0.10 4.89 -13.98
C ASP A 47 0.27 3.50 -13.34
N ILE A 48 1.01 3.44 -12.23
CA ILE A 48 1.28 2.19 -11.48
C ILE A 48 0.35 2.05 -10.27
N LEU A 49 -0.04 3.17 -9.68
CA LEU A 49 -0.83 3.21 -8.46
C LEU A 49 -2.29 3.48 -8.77
N HIS A 50 -3.16 2.94 -7.94
CA HIS A 50 -4.58 3.23 -7.95
C HIS A 50 -5.04 3.46 -6.52
N LEU A 51 -5.73 4.57 -6.28
CA LEU A 51 -6.18 4.96 -4.95
C LEU A 51 -7.71 4.91 -4.88
N TYR A 52 -8.22 4.04 -4.02
CA TYR A 52 -9.63 4.02 -3.62
C TYR A 52 -9.78 4.85 -2.35
N VAL A 53 -10.54 5.94 -2.40
CA VAL A 53 -10.91 6.72 -1.21
C VAL A 53 -12.26 6.23 -0.73
N LEU A 54 -12.34 5.84 0.54
CA LEU A 54 -13.54 5.26 1.13
C LEU A 54 -14.21 6.26 2.08
N LYS A 55 -15.51 6.07 2.28
CA LYS A 55 -16.26 6.80 3.31
C LYS A 55 -15.73 6.40 4.69
N GLY A 56 -15.38 7.38 5.52
CA GLY A 56 -14.93 7.15 6.91
C GLY A 56 -13.45 7.43 7.19
N ALA A 57 -12.78 8.27 6.39
CA ALA A 57 -11.35 8.57 6.52
C ALA A 57 -10.45 7.35 6.33
N GLU A 58 -10.80 6.52 5.33
CA GLU A 58 -10.07 5.31 4.96
C GLU A 58 -9.73 5.36 3.48
N ALA A 59 -8.66 4.68 3.09
CA ALA A 59 -8.27 4.54 1.69
C ALA A 59 -7.53 3.22 1.43
N ILE A 60 -7.56 2.77 0.19
CA ILE A 60 -6.76 1.66 -0.29
C ILE A 60 -5.85 2.17 -1.40
N LEU A 61 -4.53 2.08 -1.20
CA LEU A 61 -3.56 2.31 -2.26
C LEU A 61 -3.13 0.97 -2.85
N LEU A 62 -3.40 0.75 -4.12
CA LEU A 62 -3.11 -0.46 -4.87
C LEU A 62 -1.91 -0.25 -5.79
N HIS A 63 -0.91 -1.13 -5.68
CA HIS A 63 0.14 -1.27 -6.67
C HIS A 63 -0.32 -2.21 -7.79
N LYS A 64 -0.82 -1.64 -8.89
CA LYS A 64 -1.52 -2.37 -9.96
C LYS A 64 -0.71 -3.55 -10.54
N PRO A 65 0.59 -3.42 -10.86
CA PRO A 65 1.34 -4.51 -11.49
C PRO A 65 1.42 -5.78 -10.65
N THR A 66 1.47 -5.66 -9.32
CA THR A 66 1.61 -6.80 -8.41
C THR A 66 0.29 -7.21 -7.78
N GLY A 67 -0.70 -6.30 -7.74
CA GLY A 67 -1.96 -6.50 -7.03
C GLY A 67 -1.83 -6.39 -5.50
N ILE A 68 -0.69 -5.90 -5.00
CA ILE A 68 -0.49 -5.66 -3.56
C ILE A 68 -1.11 -4.31 -3.21
N PHE A 69 -1.81 -4.23 -2.08
CA PHE A 69 -2.43 -3.01 -1.62
C PHE A 69 -2.12 -2.71 -0.16
N ILE A 70 -2.20 -1.42 0.19
CA ILE A 70 -2.15 -0.93 1.56
C ILE A 70 -3.52 -0.35 1.90
N TYR A 71 -4.16 -0.91 2.92
CA TYR A 71 -5.37 -0.36 3.51
C TYR A 71 -5.02 0.57 4.65
N ILE A 72 -5.41 1.83 4.56
CA ILE A 72 -5.04 2.89 5.50
C ILE A 72 -6.31 3.40 6.18
N THR A 73 -6.27 3.50 7.50
CA THR A 73 -7.37 4.01 8.33
C THR A 73 -7.00 5.31 9.04
N ASN A 74 -7.99 6.08 9.47
CA ASN A 74 -7.80 7.33 10.21
C ASN A 74 -6.89 8.34 9.47
N ILE A 75 -7.16 8.50 8.17
CA ILE A 75 -6.42 9.38 7.26
C ILE A 75 -6.83 10.84 7.52
N THR A 76 -5.83 11.70 7.73
CA THR A 76 -6.05 13.15 7.80
C THR A 76 -6.20 13.76 6.41
N ALA A 77 -6.78 14.97 6.31
CA ALA A 77 -6.93 15.64 5.03
C ALA A 77 -5.59 15.81 4.28
N VAL A 78 -4.51 16.13 5.00
CA VAL A 78 -3.15 16.29 4.43
C VAL A 78 -2.60 14.97 3.91
N GLU A 79 -2.78 13.88 4.66
CA GLU A 79 -2.36 12.54 4.24
C GLU A 79 -3.13 12.11 2.97
N LEU A 80 -4.43 12.39 2.91
CA LEU A 80 -5.25 12.08 1.75
C LEU A 80 -4.74 12.83 0.52
N GLU A 81 -4.56 14.16 0.59
CA GLU A 81 -4.02 14.95 -0.52
C GLU A 81 -2.65 14.46 -0.98
N THR A 82 -1.79 14.05 -0.04
CA THR A 82 -0.48 13.47 -0.36
C THR A 82 -0.62 12.18 -1.15
N LEU A 83 -1.52 11.28 -0.75
CA LEU A 83 -1.81 10.04 -1.48
C LEU A 83 -2.38 10.32 -2.87
N ARG A 84 -3.30 11.28 -3.01
CA ARG A 84 -3.86 11.70 -4.31
C ARG A 84 -2.74 12.14 -5.24
N TYR A 85 -1.88 13.05 -4.75
CA TYR A 85 -0.77 13.61 -5.51
C TYR A 85 0.25 12.55 -5.96
N ILE A 86 0.67 11.65 -5.05
CA ILE A 86 1.62 10.57 -5.38
C ILE A 86 1.03 9.65 -6.44
N THR A 87 -0.26 9.31 -6.32
CA THR A 87 -0.95 8.40 -7.24
C THR A 87 -0.91 8.93 -8.68
N ILE A 88 -1.18 10.22 -8.89
CA ILE A 88 -1.30 10.80 -10.25
C ILE A 88 0.04 11.26 -10.85
N ARG A 89 0.96 11.79 -10.03
CA ARG A 89 2.12 12.53 -10.56
C ARG A 89 3.28 11.60 -10.89
N LYS A 90 3.37 10.46 -10.21
CA LYS A 90 4.55 9.59 -10.21
C LYS A 90 4.35 8.41 -11.15
N LYS A 91 5.40 8.09 -11.91
CA LYS A 91 5.37 7.07 -12.97
C LYS A 91 6.54 6.11 -12.81
N GLY A 92 6.40 4.89 -13.35
CA GLY A 92 7.50 3.93 -13.39
C GLY A 92 8.17 3.69 -12.03
N LYS A 93 9.50 3.71 -12.01
CA LYS A 93 10.30 3.42 -10.81
C LYS A 93 10.02 4.37 -9.63
N GLU A 94 9.67 5.63 -9.89
CA GLU A 94 9.34 6.58 -8.81
C GLU A 94 8.09 6.15 -8.05
N ALA A 95 7.05 5.70 -8.76
CA ALA A 95 5.82 5.23 -8.13
C ALA A 95 6.03 3.97 -7.27
N ASN A 96 6.94 3.08 -7.68
CA ASN A 96 7.32 1.91 -6.86
C ASN A 96 8.00 2.34 -5.56
N ASN A 97 8.98 3.25 -5.65
CA ASN A 97 9.69 3.75 -4.48
C ASN A 97 8.74 4.46 -3.50
N ASP A 98 7.82 5.28 -4.03
CA ASP A 98 6.82 5.95 -3.21
C ASP A 98 5.87 4.95 -2.55
N PHE A 99 5.44 3.91 -3.25
CA PHE A 99 4.63 2.84 -2.67
C PHE A 99 5.35 2.14 -1.51
N VAL A 100 6.64 1.87 -1.67
CA VAL A 100 7.49 1.29 -0.62
C VAL A 100 7.56 2.22 0.58
N SER A 101 7.87 3.50 0.37
CA SER A 101 7.92 4.48 1.46
C SER A 101 6.57 4.60 2.18
N ILE A 102 5.46 4.59 1.45
CA ILE A 102 4.10 4.59 2.02
C ILE A 102 3.85 3.32 2.83
N ALA A 103 4.28 2.15 2.36
CA ALA A 103 4.16 0.90 3.12
C ALA A 103 4.86 1.02 4.48
N HIS A 104 6.14 1.40 4.50
CA HIS A 104 6.89 1.57 5.74
C HIS A 104 6.29 2.64 6.66
N GLU A 105 5.88 3.78 6.10
CA GLU A 105 5.26 4.87 6.85
C GLU A 105 3.96 4.42 7.55
N TYR A 106 3.03 3.82 6.82
CA TYR A 106 1.71 3.50 7.37
C TYR A 106 1.67 2.17 8.13
N LEU A 107 2.43 1.16 7.70
CA LEU A 107 2.48 -0.10 8.43
C LEU A 107 3.38 -0.01 9.67
N SER A 108 4.56 0.59 9.58
CA SER A 108 5.56 0.56 10.67
C SER A 108 5.50 1.79 11.56
N LEU A 109 5.60 2.99 11.00
CA LEU A 109 5.78 4.22 11.80
C LEU A 109 4.47 4.74 12.40
N LYS A 110 3.44 4.92 11.56
CA LYS A 110 2.13 5.43 11.98
C LYS A 110 1.22 4.36 12.55
N ASN A 111 1.47 3.10 12.24
CA ASN A 111 0.63 1.97 12.65
C ASN A 111 -0.85 2.15 12.27
N LYS A 112 -1.10 2.73 11.09
CA LYS A 112 -2.44 3.00 10.53
C LYS A 112 -2.78 2.14 9.31
N GLY A 113 -1.79 1.39 8.82
CA GLY A 113 -1.84 0.61 7.60
C GLY A 113 -1.92 -0.90 7.82
N LYS A 114 -2.58 -1.57 6.89
CA LYS A 114 -2.59 -3.03 6.70
C LYS A 114 -2.19 -3.34 5.26
N ILE A 115 -1.60 -4.51 5.01
CA ILE A 115 -1.16 -4.93 3.68
C ILE A 115 -1.93 -6.17 3.23
N GLY A 116 -2.25 -6.23 1.94
CA GLY A 116 -2.93 -7.38 1.35
C GLY A 116 -2.61 -7.55 -0.12
N SER A 117 -3.20 -8.59 -0.71
CA SER A 117 -3.09 -8.93 -2.13
C SER A 117 -4.49 -9.15 -2.70
N LEU A 118 -4.73 -8.69 -3.93
CA LEU A 118 -5.94 -9.00 -4.70
C LEU A 118 -5.98 -10.45 -5.23
N LYS A 119 -4.82 -11.12 -5.22
CA LYS A 119 -4.67 -12.55 -5.52
C LYS A 119 -4.69 -13.36 -4.24
#